data_AF-A0A960JW31-F1
#
_entry.id   AF-A0A960JW31-F1
#
_cell.length_a   1.000
_cell.length_b   1.000
_cell.length_c   1.000
_cell.angle_alpha   90.00
_cell.angle_beta   90.00
_cell.angle_gamma   90.00
#
_symmetry.space_group_name_H-M   'P 1'
#
loop_
_entity.id
_entity.type
_entity.pdbx_description
1 polymer ?
#
loop_
_entity_poly.entity_id
_entity_poly.type
_entity_poly.pdbx_seq_one_letter_code
_entity_poly.pdbx_strand_id
1 'polypeptide(L)'
;MVSAGAPREAPFLSSGRLDSKGSKRTFFCFSGGGKTLAVIESKLAQDAVYERRRKHWTGFLGELRREEEKLRAGGGEKRQQKQRDRGKMTARERVANLCDPEAAFLELGLWAARGMYQEYGGAPAAGVVMGVGLIHGREVVVVANDATVKAGAWFPMTCKKVLRAQEIALENRLPIVYLVDSAGVFLPLQDEIFPDKEHFGR
;
A
#
# COMPACT_ATOMS: atom_id res chain seq x y z
N MET A 1 -31.69 -0.31 -30.86
CA MET A 1 -32.66 0.40 -30.00
C MET A 1 -32.52 -0.15 -28.58
N VAL A 2 -31.68 0.49 -27.78
CA VAL A 2 -31.58 0.27 -26.33
C VAL A 2 -31.53 1.67 -25.73
N SER A 3 -32.49 1.95 -24.86
CA SER A 3 -32.77 3.25 -24.25
C SER A 3 -31.56 3.79 -23.49
N ALA A 4 -31.08 4.98 -23.86
CA ALA A 4 -30.10 5.74 -23.10
C ALA A 4 -30.79 6.29 -21.83
N GLY A 5 -30.40 5.78 -20.66
CA GLY A 5 -30.83 6.31 -19.37
C GLY A 5 -30.15 7.65 -19.09
N ALA A 6 -30.95 8.68 -18.81
CA ALA A 6 -30.47 10.01 -18.46
C ALA A 6 -29.55 10.00 -17.22
N PRO A 7 -28.52 10.85 -17.15
CA PRO A 7 -27.69 10.99 -15.96
C PRO A 7 -28.52 11.59 -14.82
N ARG A 8 -28.43 10.99 -13.63
CA ARG A 8 -29.00 11.55 -12.39
C ARG A 8 -28.30 12.87 -12.09
N GLU A 9 -29.06 13.96 -12.08
CA GLU A 9 -28.58 15.29 -11.72
C GLU A 9 -27.95 15.29 -10.33
N ALA A 10 -26.72 15.78 -10.24
CA ALA A 10 -26.09 16.13 -8.97
C ALA A 10 -26.81 17.35 -8.36
N PRO A 11 -27.01 17.43 -7.04
CA PRO A 11 -27.69 18.55 -6.43
C PRO A 11 -26.88 19.83 -6.68
N PHE A 12 -27.50 20.70 -7.48
CA PHE A 12 -27.07 22.04 -7.80
C PHE A 12 -26.82 22.83 -6.50
N LEU A 13 -25.58 23.28 -6.28
CA LEU A 13 -25.24 24.24 -5.22
C LEU A 13 -25.97 25.55 -5.52
N SER A 14 -27.15 25.75 -4.92
CA SER A 14 -27.82 27.05 -4.95
C SER A 14 -26.92 28.08 -4.27
N SER A 15 -26.52 29.11 -5.02
CA SER A 15 -25.80 30.25 -4.50
C SER A 15 -26.55 30.90 -3.34
N GLY A 16 -25.91 30.95 -2.17
CA GLY A 16 -26.47 31.57 -0.98
C GLY A 16 -26.72 33.06 -1.22
N ARG A 17 -27.97 33.49 -1.01
CA ARG A 17 -28.36 34.90 -1.01
C ARG A 17 -27.91 35.51 0.33
N LEU A 18 -27.06 36.53 0.29
CA LEU A 18 -26.58 37.26 1.46
C LEU A 18 -27.70 38.10 2.08
N ASP A 19 -27.90 38.01 3.40
CA ASP A 19 -28.65 38.98 4.19
C ASP A 19 -27.74 40.18 4.52
N SER A 20 -28.33 41.37 4.40
CA SER A 20 -27.88 42.73 4.76
C SER A 20 -27.18 42.96 6.12
N LYS A 21 -27.05 41.98 7.02
CA LYS A 21 -26.36 42.15 8.31
C LYS A 21 -25.37 41.03 8.57
N GLY A 22 -24.13 41.20 8.10
CA GLY A 22 -23.03 40.23 8.19
C GLY A 22 -22.66 39.75 9.59
N SER A 23 -23.36 38.74 10.11
CA SER A 23 -22.97 37.97 11.30
C SER A 23 -23.31 36.48 11.13
N LYS A 24 -22.38 35.60 11.52
CA LYS A 24 -22.41 34.15 11.31
C LYS A 24 -23.40 33.42 12.26
N ARG A 25 -23.83 32.23 11.80
CA ARG A 25 -24.55 31.10 12.47
C ARG A 25 -26.05 31.07 12.13
N THR A 26 -26.65 29.94 11.75
CA THR A 26 -26.69 28.67 12.50
C THR A 26 -27.01 27.50 11.55
N PHE A 27 -26.36 26.35 11.76
CA PHE A 27 -26.62 25.09 11.06
C PHE A 27 -27.94 24.45 11.51
N PHE A 28 -28.55 23.72 10.59
CA PHE A 28 -29.81 22.96 10.69
C PHE A 28 -30.02 22.25 12.04
N CYS A 29 -31.22 22.45 12.61
CA CYS A 29 -31.78 21.61 13.66
C CYS A 29 -32.33 20.33 13.03
N PHE A 30 -31.75 19.18 13.35
CA PHE A 30 -32.40 17.88 13.14
C PHE A 30 -32.86 17.38 14.52
N SER A 31 -34.16 17.41 14.76
CA SER A 31 -34.75 16.84 15.97
C SER A 31 -34.82 15.32 15.82
N GLY A 32 -33.94 14.62 16.53
CA GLY A 32 -33.98 13.17 16.69
C GLY A 32 -32.84 12.77 17.61
N GLY A 33 -33.16 12.26 18.80
CA GLY A 33 -32.23 12.06 19.91
C GLY A 33 -31.01 11.21 19.54
N GLY A 34 -29.93 11.89 19.17
CA GLY A 34 -28.64 11.31 18.85
C GLY A 34 -27.58 11.92 19.75
N LYS A 35 -26.76 11.08 20.37
CA LYS A 35 -25.61 11.48 21.20
C LYS A 35 -24.81 12.57 20.50
N THR A 36 -24.65 13.73 21.14
CA THR A 36 -23.74 14.79 20.70
C THR A 36 -22.35 14.16 20.48
N LEU A 37 -21.87 14.13 19.25
CA LEU A 37 -20.51 13.68 18.94
C LEU A 37 -19.53 14.60 19.67
N ALA A 38 -18.58 14.03 20.41
CA ALA A 38 -17.53 14.80 21.06
C ALA A 38 -16.61 15.40 20.00
N VAL A 39 -16.78 16.69 19.70
CA VAL A 39 -15.91 17.44 18.78
C VAL A 39 -14.64 17.83 19.55
N ILE A 40 -13.48 17.41 19.06
CA ILE A 40 -12.18 17.87 19.58
C ILE A 40 -11.83 19.17 18.87
N GLU A 41 -11.89 20.29 19.59
CA GLU A 41 -11.44 21.58 19.07
C GLU A 41 -9.91 21.65 19.04
N SER A 42 -9.35 22.00 17.87
CA SER A 42 -7.91 22.18 17.73
C SER A 42 -7.43 23.39 18.53
N LYS A 43 -6.48 23.15 19.44
CA LYS A 43 -5.78 24.20 20.20
C LYS A 43 -4.40 24.53 19.62
N LEU A 44 -4.13 24.08 18.40
CA LEU A 44 -2.83 24.22 17.77
C LEU A 44 -2.59 25.66 17.30
N ALA A 45 -1.72 26.39 17.99
CA ALA A 45 -1.25 27.69 17.55
C ALA A 45 -0.23 27.51 16.40
N GLN A 46 -0.42 28.23 15.30
CA GLN A 46 0.51 28.23 14.16
C GLN A 46 1.60 29.28 14.37
N ASP A 47 2.43 29.05 15.39
CA ASP A 47 3.54 29.93 15.76
C ASP A 47 4.87 29.50 15.13
N ALA A 48 5.97 30.16 15.52
CA ALA A 48 7.30 29.84 15.03
C ALA A 48 7.76 28.41 15.42
N VAL A 49 7.24 27.84 16.52
CA VAL A 49 7.55 26.47 16.94
C VAL A 49 6.81 25.47 16.03
N TYR A 50 5.53 25.74 15.73
CA TYR A 50 4.76 24.99 14.75
C TYR A 50 5.47 24.98 13.39
N GLU A 51 5.89 26.13 12.89
CA GLU A 51 6.50 26.21 11.56
C GLU A 51 7.85 25.48 11.50
N ARG A 52 8.66 25.57 12.56
CA ARG A 52 9.91 24.79 12.66
C ARG A 52 9.65 23.29 12.61
N ARG A 53 8.67 22.80 13.38
CA ARG A 53 8.29 21.37 13.42
C ARG A 53 7.70 20.93 12.10
N ARG A 54 6.82 21.74 11.51
CA ARG A 54 6.23 21.51 10.19
C ARG A 54 7.32 21.33 9.15
N LYS A 55 8.25 22.29 9.05
CA LYS A 55 9.37 22.25 8.09
C LYS A 55 10.21 20.98 8.25
N HIS A 56 10.58 20.63 9.49
CA HIS A 56 11.34 19.41 9.79
C HIS A 56 10.61 18.15 9.30
N TRP A 57 9.35 17.96 9.70
CA TRP A 57 8.59 16.77 9.33
C TRP A 57 8.26 16.72 7.84
N THR A 58 7.96 17.85 7.19
CA THR A 58 7.75 17.88 5.73
C THR A 58 9.03 17.54 4.97
N GLY A 59 10.20 17.95 5.47
CA GLY A 59 11.49 17.58 4.91
C GLY A 59 11.75 16.07 5.02
N PHE A 60 11.55 15.52 6.21
CA PHE A 60 11.72 14.09 6.48
C PHE A 60 10.76 13.22 5.66
N LEU A 61 9.48 13.62 5.52
CA LEU A 61 8.53 12.93 4.64
C LEU A 61 8.99 12.93 3.18
N GLY A 62 9.65 14.00 2.72
CA GLY A 62 10.24 14.06 1.39
C GLY A 62 11.40 13.07 1.21
N GLU A 63 12.22 12.86 2.25
CA GLU A 63 13.28 11.85 2.24
C GLU A 63 12.70 10.44 2.20
N LEU A 64 11.70 10.15 3.04
CA LEU A 64 11.03 8.86 3.06
C LEU A 64 10.43 8.52 1.69
N ARG A 65 9.71 9.46 1.05
CA ARG A 65 9.11 9.25 -0.27
C ARG A 65 10.14 8.88 -1.34
N ARG A 66 11.28 9.58 -1.38
CA ARG A 66 12.37 9.28 -2.33
C ARG A 66 12.95 7.89 -2.14
N GLU A 67 12.98 7.41 -0.90
CA GLU A 67 13.46 6.07 -0.61
C GLU A 67 12.41 5.00 -0.90
N GLU A 68 11.13 5.28 -0.63
CA GLU A 68 10.03 4.42 -1.05
C GLU A 68 10.03 4.21 -2.56
N GLU A 69 10.25 5.26 -3.36
CA GLU A 69 10.37 5.16 -4.82
C GLU A 69 11.47 4.18 -5.24
N LYS A 70 12.64 4.24 -4.58
CA LYS A 70 13.75 3.30 -4.84
C LYS A 70 13.38 1.86 -4.48
N LEU A 71 12.71 1.66 -3.34
CA LEU A 71 12.25 0.33 -2.93
C LEU A 71 11.17 -0.21 -3.87
N ARG A 72 10.26 0.65 -4.34
CA ARG A 72 9.20 0.31 -5.29
C ARG A 72 9.74 -0.06 -6.67
N ALA A 73 10.92 0.46 -7.04
CA ALA A 73 11.61 0.08 -8.26
C ALA A 73 12.12 -1.38 -8.27
N GLY A 74 12.11 -2.09 -7.13
CA GLY A 74 12.48 -3.51 -7.07
C GLY A 74 13.92 -3.72 -7.53
N GLY A 75 14.12 -4.63 -8.50
CA GLY A 75 15.42 -4.86 -9.14
C GLY A 75 15.93 -3.73 -10.04
N GLY A 76 15.21 -2.61 -10.12
CA GLY A 76 15.53 -1.44 -10.93
C GLY A 76 14.88 -1.45 -12.31
N GLU A 77 14.76 -0.26 -12.92
CA GLU A 77 14.05 -0.03 -14.19
C GLU A 77 14.54 -0.92 -15.32
N LYS A 78 15.85 -1.13 -15.44
CA LYS A 78 16.45 -2.00 -16.47
C LYS A 78 15.95 -3.44 -16.38
N ARG A 79 15.77 -3.96 -15.15
CA ARG A 79 15.27 -5.34 -14.95
C ARG A 79 13.77 -5.43 -15.16
N GLN A 80 13.03 -4.42 -14.73
CA GLN A 80 11.60 -4.32 -15.04
C GLN A 80 11.36 -4.29 -16.54
N GLN A 81 12.13 -3.49 -17.29
CA GLN A 81 12.01 -3.42 -18.73
C GLN A 81 12.34 -4.76 -19.38
N LYS A 82 13.46 -5.40 -18.99
CA LYS A 82 13.79 -6.75 -19.48
C LYS A 82 12.70 -7.78 -19.18
N GLN A 83 11.97 -7.64 -18.07
CA GLN A 83 10.82 -8.49 -17.76
C GLN A 83 9.64 -8.21 -18.70
N ARG A 84 9.31 -6.93 -18.93
CA ARG A 84 8.27 -6.51 -19.89
C ARG A 84 8.59 -6.92 -21.33
N ASP A 85 9.85 -6.82 -21.76
CA ASP A 85 10.30 -7.23 -23.09
C ASP A 85 10.08 -8.74 -23.34
N ARG A 86 9.96 -9.54 -22.26
CA ARG A 86 9.61 -10.97 -22.32
C ARG A 86 8.09 -11.23 -22.27
N GLY A 87 7.28 -10.18 -22.37
CA GLY A 87 5.82 -10.25 -22.26
C GLY A 87 5.31 -10.51 -20.84
N LYS A 88 6.14 -10.27 -19.80
CA LYS A 88 5.75 -10.48 -18.40
C LYS A 88 5.54 -9.14 -17.68
N MET A 89 4.45 -9.06 -16.92
CA MET A 89 4.20 -7.95 -15.99
C MET A 89 5.09 -8.04 -14.75
N THR A 90 5.52 -6.89 -14.21
CA THR A 90 6.19 -6.81 -12.90
C THR A 90 5.25 -7.23 -11.77
N ALA A 91 5.78 -7.50 -10.57
CA ALA A 91 4.95 -7.90 -9.43
C ALA A 91 3.85 -6.84 -9.12
N ARG A 92 4.21 -5.55 -9.14
CA ARG A 92 3.28 -4.44 -8.87
C ARG A 92 2.25 -4.26 -9.97
N GLU A 93 2.64 -4.41 -11.23
CA GLU A 93 1.71 -4.40 -12.36
C GLU A 93 0.71 -5.57 -12.25
N ARG A 94 1.15 -6.76 -11.85
CA ARG A 94 0.25 -7.91 -11.62
C ARG A 94 -0.74 -7.65 -10.48
N VAL A 95 -0.27 -7.09 -9.36
CA VAL A 95 -1.14 -6.73 -8.23
C VAL A 95 -2.17 -5.68 -8.65
N ALA A 96 -1.75 -4.64 -9.37
CA ALA A 96 -2.64 -3.58 -9.84
C ALA A 96 -3.71 -4.09 -10.83
N ASN A 97 -3.36 -5.04 -11.70
CA ASN A 97 -4.31 -5.66 -12.62
C ASN A 97 -5.25 -6.68 -11.95
N LEU A 98 -4.85 -7.25 -10.81
CA LEU A 98 -5.67 -8.20 -10.05
C LEU A 98 -6.72 -7.48 -9.18
N CYS A 99 -6.36 -6.32 -8.63
CA CYS A 99 -7.25 -5.56 -7.75
C CYS A 99 -8.35 -4.85 -8.53
N ASP A 100 -9.47 -4.59 -7.87
CA ASP A 100 -10.57 -3.81 -8.43
C ASP A 100 -10.09 -2.42 -8.89
N PRO A 101 -10.59 -1.91 -10.03
CA PRO A 101 -10.23 -0.58 -10.51
C PRO A 101 -10.48 0.50 -9.44
N GLU A 102 -9.54 1.43 -9.31
CA GLU A 102 -9.58 2.54 -8.34
C GLU A 102 -9.53 2.14 -6.85
N ALA A 103 -9.56 0.84 -6.52
CA ALA A 103 -9.38 0.39 -5.16
C ALA A 103 -7.94 0.62 -4.69
N ALA A 104 -7.80 1.09 -3.44
CA ALA A 104 -6.50 1.24 -2.83
C ALA A 104 -5.90 -0.13 -2.50
N PHE A 105 -4.59 -0.29 -2.72
CA PHE A 105 -3.84 -1.45 -2.25
C PHE A 105 -3.00 -1.05 -1.03
N LEU A 106 -3.31 -1.65 0.13
CA LEU A 106 -2.51 -1.47 1.34
C LEU A 106 -1.29 -2.39 1.29
N GLU A 107 -0.20 -1.87 0.73
CA GLU A 107 1.06 -2.61 0.71
C GLU A 107 1.69 -2.71 2.10
N LEU A 108 2.14 -3.92 2.45
CA LEU A 108 2.76 -4.23 3.72
C LEU A 108 4.22 -4.66 3.53
N GLY A 109 5.10 -4.15 4.39
CA GLY A 109 6.51 -4.52 4.40
C GLY A 109 7.32 -4.00 3.21
N LEU A 110 6.97 -2.84 2.63
CA LEU A 110 7.79 -2.19 1.59
C LEU A 110 9.26 -2.04 2.02
N TRP A 111 9.46 -1.71 3.30
CA TRP A 111 10.76 -1.49 3.94
C TRP A 111 11.46 -2.78 4.39
N ALA A 112 10.87 -3.96 4.13
CA ALA A 112 11.50 -5.23 4.48
C ALA A 112 12.82 -5.40 3.71
N ALA A 113 13.83 -5.92 4.43
CA ALA A 113 15.20 -6.08 3.93
C ALA A 113 15.90 -4.79 3.46
N ARG A 114 15.39 -3.61 3.84
CA ARG A 114 16.05 -2.32 3.59
C ARG A 114 17.41 -2.29 4.28
N GLY A 115 18.47 -2.09 3.49
CA GLY A 115 19.86 -2.05 3.98
C GLY A 115 20.47 -3.43 4.28
N MET A 116 19.75 -4.52 4.05
CA MET A 116 20.23 -5.90 4.26
C MET A 116 20.78 -6.49 2.95
N TYR A 117 21.60 -7.55 3.07
CA TYR A 117 22.11 -8.33 1.94
C TYR A 117 22.88 -7.51 0.89
N GLN A 118 23.57 -6.46 1.31
CA GLN A 118 24.27 -5.52 0.42
C GLN A 118 25.40 -6.21 -0.37
N GLU A 119 26.05 -7.19 0.23
CA GLU A 119 27.04 -8.09 -0.38
C GLU A 119 26.46 -8.87 -1.56
N TYR A 120 25.14 -9.09 -1.57
CA TYR A 120 24.41 -9.70 -2.67
C TYR A 120 23.70 -8.66 -3.55
N GLY A 121 23.92 -7.36 -3.36
CA GLY A 121 23.26 -6.29 -4.12
C GLY A 121 21.86 -5.91 -3.63
N GLY A 122 21.51 -6.33 -2.41
CA GLY A 122 20.26 -6.00 -1.73
C GLY A 122 19.04 -6.81 -2.19
N ALA A 123 17.99 -6.77 -1.36
CA ALA A 123 16.70 -7.38 -1.64
C ALA A 123 15.55 -6.39 -1.33
N PRO A 124 15.28 -5.39 -2.19
CA PRO A 124 14.22 -4.41 -1.96
C PRO A 124 12.87 -5.09 -1.69
N ALA A 125 12.16 -4.61 -0.67
CA ALA A 125 10.90 -5.20 -0.17
C ALA A 125 10.99 -6.72 0.12
N ALA A 126 12.19 -7.23 0.42
CA ALA A 126 12.50 -8.66 0.52
C ALA A 126 12.08 -9.50 -0.71
N GLY A 127 12.12 -8.92 -1.92
CA GLY A 127 11.84 -9.63 -3.17
C GLY A 127 10.38 -10.07 -3.36
N VAL A 128 9.46 -9.54 -2.54
CA VAL A 128 8.04 -9.88 -2.60
C VAL A 128 7.19 -8.64 -2.30
N VAL A 129 6.19 -8.40 -3.13
CA VAL A 129 5.13 -7.41 -2.88
C VAL A 129 4.01 -8.14 -2.15
N MET A 130 3.63 -7.68 -0.96
CA MET A 130 2.48 -8.21 -0.24
C MET A 130 1.59 -7.08 0.24
N GLY A 131 0.32 -7.36 0.48
CA GLY A 131 -0.61 -6.38 1.00
C GLY A 131 -2.05 -6.84 0.93
N VAL A 132 -2.97 -5.95 1.28
CA VAL A 132 -4.42 -6.19 1.21
C VAL A 132 -5.01 -5.31 0.12
N GLY A 133 -5.78 -5.91 -0.78
CA GLY A 133 -6.52 -5.22 -1.84
C GLY A 133 -7.94 -5.75 -1.96
N LEU A 134 -8.77 -5.05 -2.74
CA LEU A 134 -10.10 -5.54 -3.10
C LEU A 134 -10.03 -6.33 -4.40
N ILE A 135 -10.64 -7.52 -4.42
CA ILE A 135 -10.84 -8.35 -5.60
C ILE A 135 -12.32 -8.73 -5.64
N HIS A 136 -13.05 -8.22 -6.64
CA HIS A 136 -14.50 -8.37 -6.76
C HIS A 136 -15.25 -7.96 -5.49
N GLY A 137 -14.88 -6.82 -4.89
CA GLY A 137 -15.48 -6.26 -3.69
C GLY A 137 -15.10 -6.98 -2.39
N ARG A 138 -14.17 -7.94 -2.43
CA ARG A 138 -13.71 -8.69 -1.27
C ARG A 138 -12.28 -8.33 -0.91
N GLU A 139 -12.01 -8.09 0.36
CA GLU A 139 -10.64 -7.91 0.87
C GLU A 139 -9.87 -9.22 0.77
N VAL A 140 -8.69 -9.17 0.12
CA VAL A 140 -7.83 -10.32 -0.13
C VAL A 140 -6.38 -9.93 0.16
N VAL A 141 -5.68 -10.81 0.87
CA VAL A 141 -4.22 -10.72 1.02
C VAL A 141 -3.59 -11.19 -0.29
N VAL A 142 -2.76 -10.36 -0.91
CA VAL A 142 -2.04 -10.71 -2.13
C VAL A 142 -0.55 -10.83 -1.81
N VAL A 143 0.09 -11.89 -2.32
CA VAL A 143 1.55 -12.12 -2.21
C VAL A 143 2.10 -12.34 -3.61
N ALA A 144 2.93 -11.44 -4.10
CA ALA A 144 3.49 -11.45 -5.45
C ALA A 144 5.01 -11.40 -5.44
N ASN A 145 5.67 -12.45 -5.95
CA ASN A 145 7.13 -12.48 -6.03
C ASN A 145 7.62 -11.51 -7.11
N ASP A 146 8.66 -10.76 -6.78
CA ASP A 146 9.31 -9.84 -7.71
C ASP A 146 10.50 -10.49 -8.39
N ALA A 147 10.27 -11.02 -9.59
CA ALA A 147 11.31 -11.63 -10.41
C ALA A 147 12.45 -10.66 -10.81
N THR A 148 12.26 -9.35 -10.69
CA THR A 148 13.35 -8.39 -10.94
C THR A 148 14.39 -8.43 -9.81
N VAL A 149 13.98 -8.77 -8.59
CA VAL A 149 14.85 -8.93 -7.42
C VAL A 149 15.38 -10.36 -7.40
N LYS A 150 16.57 -10.56 -7.96
CA LYS A 150 17.26 -11.86 -7.97
C LYS A 150 16.40 -13.02 -8.49
N ALA A 151 15.64 -12.80 -9.57
CA ALA A 151 14.73 -13.80 -10.13
C ALA A 151 13.63 -14.26 -9.15
N GLY A 152 13.29 -13.44 -8.15
CA GLY A 152 12.29 -13.77 -7.14
C GLY A 152 12.80 -14.79 -6.12
N ALA A 153 14.11 -14.93 -5.97
CA ALA A 153 14.72 -15.81 -4.98
C ALA A 153 14.33 -15.39 -3.55
N TRP A 154 14.10 -16.38 -2.69
CA TRP A 154 13.74 -16.17 -1.29
C TRP A 154 14.99 -15.89 -0.48
N PHE A 155 15.06 -14.70 0.12
CA PHE A 155 15.99 -14.39 1.20
C PHE A 155 15.38 -14.79 2.55
N PRO A 156 16.17 -14.86 3.64
CA PRO A 156 15.61 -15.14 4.97
C PRO A 156 14.45 -14.18 5.34
N MET A 157 14.58 -12.89 5.00
CA MET A 157 13.49 -11.92 5.19
C MET A 157 12.29 -12.13 4.27
N THR A 158 12.45 -12.76 3.10
CA THR A 158 11.32 -13.14 2.24
C THR A 158 10.44 -14.15 2.96
N CYS A 159 11.05 -15.17 3.59
CA CYS A 159 10.32 -16.19 4.34
C CYS A 159 9.48 -15.56 5.45
N LYS A 160 10.11 -14.75 6.31
CA LYS A 160 9.43 -14.03 7.41
C LYS A 160 8.31 -13.13 6.91
N LYS A 161 8.53 -12.42 5.80
CA LYS A 161 7.53 -11.52 5.20
C LYS A 161 6.32 -12.31 4.66
N VAL A 162 6.54 -13.43 3.98
CA VAL A 162 5.45 -14.28 3.47
C VAL A 162 4.68 -14.96 4.60
N LEU A 163 5.36 -15.46 5.64
CA LEU A 163 4.71 -16.00 6.83
C LEU A 163 3.84 -14.94 7.51
N ARG A 164 4.33 -13.70 7.63
CA ARG A 164 3.52 -12.60 8.17
C ARG A 164 2.27 -12.32 7.33
N ALA A 165 2.34 -12.48 6.01
CA ALA A 165 1.15 -12.35 5.15
C ALA A 165 0.11 -13.43 5.45
N GLN A 166 0.55 -14.67 5.66
CA GLN A 166 -0.32 -15.79 6.03
C GLN A 166 -0.95 -15.59 7.42
N GLU A 167 -0.17 -15.12 8.40
CA GLU A 167 -0.68 -14.76 9.73
C GLU A 167 -1.78 -13.70 9.63
N ILE A 168 -1.54 -12.62 8.88
CA ILE A 168 -2.55 -11.56 8.68
C ILE A 168 -3.82 -12.13 8.04
N ALA A 169 -3.67 -12.98 7.00
CA ALA A 169 -4.80 -13.62 6.35
C ALA A 169 -5.59 -14.50 7.34
N LEU A 170 -4.89 -15.28 8.17
CA LEU A 170 -5.49 -16.19 9.14
C LEU A 170 -6.20 -15.43 10.27
N GLU A 171 -5.52 -14.46 10.89
CA GLU A 171 -6.04 -13.63 11.98
C GLU A 171 -7.31 -12.86 11.57
N ASN A 172 -7.35 -12.38 10.33
CA ASN A 172 -8.46 -11.57 9.81
C ASN A 172 -9.46 -12.36 8.96
N ARG A 173 -9.26 -13.68 8.79
CA ARG A 173 -10.09 -14.58 7.96
C ARG A 173 -10.24 -14.09 6.51
N LEU A 174 -9.17 -13.53 5.97
CA LEU A 174 -9.11 -13.05 4.58
C LEU A 174 -8.64 -14.19 3.66
N PRO A 175 -9.19 -14.30 2.43
CA PRO A 175 -8.55 -15.11 1.40
C PRO A 175 -7.14 -14.62 1.13
N ILE A 176 -6.28 -15.53 0.68
CA ILE A 176 -4.92 -15.23 0.26
C ILE A 176 -4.68 -15.71 -1.17
N VAL A 177 -4.07 -14.86 -2.00
CA VAL A 177 -3.72 -15.16 -3.39
C VAL A 177 -2.22 -15.01 -3.59
N TYR A 178 -1.61 -16.04 -4.16
CA TYR A 178 -0.19 -16.06 -4.51
C TYR A 178 0.01 -15.86 -6.01
N LEU A 179 0.73 -14.81 -6.39
CA LEU A 179 1.21 -14.55 -7.75
C LEU A 179 2.67 -15.02 -7.84
N VAL A 180 2.85 -16.33 -7.93
CA VAL A 180 4.15 -17.01 -7.84
C VAL A 180 4.97 -16.76 -9.11
N ASP A 181 6.15 -16.17 -8.94
CA ASP A 181 7.19 -15.99 -9.99
C ASP A 181 8.55 -15.96 -9.30
N SER A 182 8.95 -17.12 -8.77
CA SER A 182 10.11 -17.28 -7.88
C SER A 182 11.07 -18.36 -8.40
N ALA A 183 12.38 -18.09 -8.32
CA ALA A 183 13.44 -19.04 -8.62
C ALA A 183 13.73 -20.03 -7.47
N GLY A 184 13.01 -19.96 -6.34
CA GLY A 184 13.23 -20.80 -5.16
C GLY A 184 14.08 -20.13 -4.08
N VAL A 185 14.74 -20.96 -3.26
CA VAL A 185 15.60 -20.50 -2.14
C VAL A 185 16.86 -19.82 -2.66
N PHE A 186 17.27 -18.73 -2.01
CA PHE A 186 18.57 -18.12 -2.29
C PHE A 186 19.70 -19.00 -1.73
N LEU A 187 20.30 -19.80 -2.61
CA LEU A 187 21.27 -20.85 -2.25
C LEU A 187 22.40 -20.41 -1.31
N PRO A 188 23.00 -19.21 -1.45
CA PRO A 188 24.06 -18.77 -0.53
C PRO A 188 23.65 -18.66 0.94
N LEU A 189 22.34 -18.54 1.24
CA LEU A 189 21.79 -18.40 2.59
C LEU A 189 20.81 -19.53 2.91
N GLN A 190 20.93 -20.68 2.24
CA GLN A 190 19.94 -21.76 2.32
C GLN A 190 19.70 -22.30 3.74
N ASP A 191 20.72 -22.28 4.59
CA ASP A 191 20.68 -22.73 5.99
C ASP A 191 19.81 -21.81 6.87
N GLU A 192 19.65 -20.56 6.47
CA GLU A 192 18.74 -19.60 7.12
C GLU A 192 17.32 -19.60 6.51
N ILE A 193 17.08 -20.42 5.48
CA ILE A 193 15.83 -20.38 4.70
C ILE A 193 15.13 -21.73 4.64
N PHE A 194 15.82 -22.86 4.80
CA PHE A 194 15.26 -24.20 4.57
C PHE A 194 15.06 -25.07 5.83
N PRO A 195 16.01 -25.18 6.78
CA PRO A 195 15.99 -26.31 7.72
C PRO A 195 15.06 -26.21 8.94
N ASP A 196 14.53 -25.03 9.30
CA ASP A 196 13.85 -24.80 10.59
C ASP A 196 12.32 -24.74 10.46
N LYS A 197 11.60 -24.74 11.59
CA LYS A 197 10.13 -24.75 11.65
C LYS A 197 9.45 -23.54 11.00
N GLU A 198 10.10 -22.38 11.09
CA GLU A 198 9.63 -21.11 10.50
C GLU A 198 10.39 -20.78 9.20
N HIS A 199 10.99 -21.80 8.58
CA HIS A 199 11.66 -21.72 7.29
C HIS A 199 10.73 -22.19 6.15
N PHE A 200 11.24 -22.17 4.93
CA PHE A 200 10.54 -22.58 3.72
C PHE A 200 10.10 -24.05 3.81
N GLY A 201 8.81 -24.32 3.58
CA GLY A 201 8.23 -25.68 3.57
C GLY A 201 7.11 -25.95 4.59
N ARG A 202 6.75 -24.94 5.40
CA ARG A 202 5.62 -24.99 6.34
C ARG A 202 4.24 -24.91 5.67
#